data_AF-A0A9E6USI7-F1
#
_entry.id   AF-A0A9E6USI7-F1
#
_cell.length_a   1.000
_cell.length_b   1.000
_cell.length_c   1.000
_cell.angle_alpha   90.00
_cell.angle_beta   90.00
_cell.angle_gamma   90.00
#
_symmetry.space_group_name_H-M   'P 1'
#
loop_
_entity.id
_entity.type
_entity.pdbx_description
1 polymer ?
#
loop_
_entity_poly.entity_id
_entity_poly.type
_entity_poly.pdbx_seq_one_letter_code
_entity_poly.pdbx_strand_id
1 'polypeptide(L)'
;MNNSIELPSGKIINIARFIALIPNNNIDSDYQLILEGYPHHIKLETSDAQHLKTILQSKQNTITTTHQSTWNQQEQIQKNQKAMAVLAQRISQHKNMSEEESLQQQEFFEEFKKTVDSQRPVGQKLYS
;
A
#
# COMPACT_ATOMS: atom_id res chain seq x y z
N MET A 1 15.78 0.29 -6.91
CA MET A 1 16.01 1.72 -7.19
C MET A 1 16.95 2.26 -6.14
N ASN A 2 18.10 2.82 -6.53
CA ASN A 2 19.01 3.48 -5.59
C ASN A 2 18.37 4.78 -5.10
N ASN A 3 17.98 4.81 -3.82
CA ASN A 3 17.43 5.99 -3.15
C ASN A 3 18.50 6.79 -2.40
N SER A 4 19.78 6.46 -2.63
CA SER A 4 20.91 7.26 -2.15
C SER A 4 21.21 8.37 -3.14
N ILE A 5 21.41 9.58 -2.64
CA ILE A 5 21.81 10.75 -3.41
C ILE A 5 23.06 11.35 -2.77
N GLU A 6 23.94 11.89 -3.60
CA GLU A 6 25.12 12.63 -3.17
C GLU A 6 24.80 14.12 -3.20
N LEU A 7 25.10 14.81 -2.10
CA LEU A 7 24.94 16.25 -1.97
C LEU A 7 26.20 16.98 -2.45
N PRO A 8 26.10 18.26 -2.83
CA PRO A 8 27.24 19.09 -3.19
C PRO A 8 28.37 19.12 -2.13
N SER A 9 28.03 18.99 -0.85
CA SER A 9 29.02 18.86 0.23
C SER A 9 29.73 17.50 0.32
N GLY A 10 29.42 16.56 -0.58
CA GLY A 10 29.94 15.18 -0.57
C GLY A 10 29.20 14.24 0.39
N LYS A 11 28.15 14.72 1.08
CA LYS A 11 27.32 13.88 1.96
C LYS A 11 26.42 12.97 1.13
N ILE A 12 26.46 11.67 1.38
CA ILE A 12 25.57 10.70 0.74
C ILE A 12 24.39 10.40 1.69
N ILE A 13 23.17 10.61 1.21
CA ILE A 13 21.96 10.48 2.01
C ILE A 13 20.97 9.55 1.33
N ASN A 14 20.38 8.62 2.09
CA ASN A 14 19.26 7.82 1.64
C ASN A 14 17.93 8.57 1.82
N ILE A 15 17.38 9.08 0.73
CA ILE A 15 16.10 9.81 0.71
C ILE A 15 14.87 8.91 0.79
N ALA A 16 15.02 7.58 0.80
CA ALA A 16 13.88 6.69 1.05
C ALA A 16 13.26 6.91 2.44
N ARG A 17 14.06 7.40 3.39
CA ARG A 17 13.68 7.67 4.78
C ARG A 17 13.47 9.15 5.05
N PHE A 18 13.29 9.96 4.00
CA PHE A 18 13.07 11.39 4.17
C PHE A 18 11.75 11.66 4.91
N ILE A 19 11.82 12.38 6.04
CA ILE A 19 10.64 12.83 6.78
C ILE A 19 10.40 14.32 6.55
N ALA A 20 11.39 15.16 6.88
CA ALA A 20 11.23 16.60 6.83
C ALA A 20 12.56 17.34 6.61
N LEU A 21 12.46 18.52 5.99
CA LEU A 21 13.54 19.48 5.86
C LEU A 21 13.07 20.81 6.45
N ILE A 22 13.63 21.20 7.59
CA ILE A 22 13.18 22.35 8.39
C ILE A 22 14.23 23.47 8.28
N PRO A 23 13.85 24.71 7.94
CA PRO A 23 14.77 25.84 8.00
C PRO A 23 15.13 26.17 9.46
N ASN A 24 16.41 26.40 9.73
CA ASN A 24 16.92 26.75 11.04
C ASN A 24 17.56 28.14 10.95
N ASN A 25 17.09 29.09 11.74
CA ASN A 25 17.52 30.50 11.68
C ASN A 25 18.85 30.76 12.41
N ASN A 26 19.68 29.73 12.58
CA ASN A 26 20.93 29.80 13.34
C ASN A 26 22.15 29.77 12.41
N ILE A 27 23.14 30.61 12.74
CA ILE A 27 24.21 31.09 11.85
C ILE A 27 25.10 30.00 11.20
N ASP A 28 25.12 28.78 11.75
CA ASP A 28 26.02 27.70 11.29
C ASP A 28 25.34 26.61 10.45
N SER A 29 24.01 26.57 10.40
CA SER A 29 23.29 25.56 9.61
C SER A 29 21.88 26.04 9.29
N ASP A 30 21.63 26.30 8.02
CA ASP A 30 20.37 26.90 7.54
C ASP A 30 19.22 25.90 7.51
N TYR A 31 19.52 24.60 7.49
CA TYR A 31 18.50 23.56 7.41
C TYR A 31 18.81 22.34 8.29
N GLN A 32 17.75 21.75 8.84
CA GLN A 32 17.76 20.48 9.56
C GLN A 32 16.99 19.44 8.75
N LEU A 33 17.68 18.37 8.38
CA LEU A 33 17.10 17.21 7.71
C LEU A 33 16.79 16.13 8.74
N ILE A 34 15.55 15.64 8.72
CA ILE A 34 15.07 14.56 9.57
C ILE A 34 14.86 13.31 8.70
N LEU A 35 15.47 12.21 9.13
CA LEU A 35 15.34 10.90 8.49
C LEU A 35 14.69 9.90 9.45
N GLU A 36 13.84 9.05 8.90
CA GLU A 36 13.18 7.97 9.64
C GLU A 36 14.18 6.99 10.24
N GLY A 37 14.01 6.69 11.53
CA GLY A 37 14.88 5.78 12.28
C GLY A 37 16.26 6.37 12.62
N TYR A 38 16.50 7.66 12.36
CA TYR A 38 17.71 8.33 12.80
C TYR A 38 17.40 9.30 13.95
N PRO A 39 18.02 9.13 15.13
CA PRO A 39 17.64 9.88 16.34
C PRO A 39 18.07 11.36 16.33
N HIS A 40 18.99 11.75 15.46
CA HIS A 40 19.53 13.11 15.40
C HIS A 40 19.22 13.76 14.05
N HIS A 41 18.96 15.06 14.03
CA HIS A 41 18.82 15.79 12.76
C HIS A 41 20.20 15.96 12.09
N ILE A 42 20.21 15.96 10.76
CA ILE A 42 21.39 16.24 9.96
C ILE A 42 21.39 17.73 9.61
N LYS A 43 22.45 18.43 10.01
CA LYS A 43 22.66 19.83 9.63
C LYS A 43 23.08 19.92 8.16
N LEU A 44 22.33 20.73 7.41
CA LEU A 44 22.56 20.98 5.99
C LEU A 44 22.80 22.47 5.75
N GLU A 45 23.69 22.72 4.78
CA GLU A 45 23.93 24.05 4.24
C GLU A 45 22.86 24.40 3.22
N THR A 46 22.71 25.69 2.92
CA THR A 46 21.73 26.16 1.92
C THR A 46 21.91 25.51 0.55
N SER A 47 23.16 25.29 0.10
CA SER A 47 23.45 24.65 -1.20
C SER A 47 22.91 23.22 -1.27
N ASP A 48 23.20 22.42 -0.24
CA ASP A 48 22.70 21.05 -0.11
C ASP A 48 21.16 21.01 -0.02
N ALA A 49 20.57 21.91 0.76
CA ALA A 49 19.12 21.98 0.93
C ALA A 49 18.40 22.36 -0.37
N GLN A 50 18.97 23.26 -1.18
CA GLN A 50 18.44 23.60 -2.50
C GLN A 50 18.53 22.41 -3.45
N HIS A 51 19.66 21.70 -3.46
CA HIS A 51 19.83 20.51 -4.28
C HIS A 51 18.80 19.42 -3.94
N LEU A 52 18.58 19.18 -2.64
CA LEU A 52 17.54 18.27 -2.15
C LEU A 52 16.14 18.66 -2.62
N LYS A 53 15.77 19.93 -2.52
CA LYS A 53 14.45 20.42 -2.98
C LYS A 53 14.23 20.12 -4.45
N THR A 54 15.23 20.36 -5.29
CA THR A 54 15.16 20.08 -6.74
C THR A 54 14.96 18.58 -7.02
N ILE A 55 15.68 17.71 -6.32
CA ILE A 55 15.54 16.25 -6.46
C ILE A 55 14.14 15.77 -6.00
N LEU A 56 13.62 16.31 -4.89
CA LEU A 56 12.31 15.93 -4.38
C LEU A 56 11.19 16.36 -5.35
N GLN A 57 11.30 17.56 -5.93
CA GLN A 57 10.35 18.07 -6.93
C GLN A 57 10.40 17.26 -8.24
N SER A 58 11.59 16.93 -8.73
CA SER A 58 11.72 16.11 -9.94
C SER A 58 11.15 14.71 -9.74
N LYS A 59 11.35 14.09 -8.57
CA LYS A 59 10.73 12.82 -8.22
C LYS A 59 9.21 12.91 -8.14
N GLN A 60 8.64 13.97 -7.55
CA GLN A 60 7.19 14.18 -7.55
C GLN A 60 6.61 14.20 -8.98
N ASN A 61 7.28 14.89 -9.90
CA ASN A 61 6.85 14.96 -11.31
C ASN A 61 6.96 13.62 -12.06
N THR A 62 7.89 12.74 -11.65
CA THR A 62 7.95 11.36 -12.18
C THR A 62 6.90 10.44 -11.56
N ILE A 63 6.57 10.61 -10.27
CA ILE A 63 5.57 9.79 -9.58
C ILE A 63 4.16 10.09 -10.09
N THR A 64 3.86 11.36 -10.40
CA THR A 64 2.57 11.74 -11.00
C THR A 64 2.39 11.21 -12.42
N THR A 65 3.46 10.94 -13.17
CA THR A 65 3.38 10.42 -14.55
C THR A 65 3.33 8.90 -14.64
N THR A 66 3.84 8.15 -13.64
CA THR A 66 3.82 6.67 -13.68
C THR A 66 2.71 6.00 -12.86
N HIS A 67 1.97 6.74 -12.01
CA HIS A 67 0.90 6.18 -11.17
C HIS A 67 -0.48 6.81 -11.39
N GLN A 68 -0.75 7.38 -12.57
CA GLN A 68 -2.13 7.47 -13.03
C GLN A 68 -2.59 6.08 -13.46
N SER A 69 -2.86 5.23 -12.46
CA SER A 69 -3.87 4.19 -12.62
C SER A 69 -5.12 4.92 -13.11
N THR A 70 -5.43 4.78 -14.39
CA THR A 70 -6.67 5.25 -15.02
C THR A 70 -7.82 4.42 -14.45
N TRP A 71 -8.06 4.55 -13.15
CA TRP A 71 -9.21 3.99 -12.49
C TRP A 71 -10.38 4.86 -12.89
N ASN A 72 -11.07 4.45 -13.94
CA ASN A 72 -12.30 5.06 -14.38
C ASN A 72 -13.46 4.32 -13.71
N GLN A 73 -14.12 5.00 -12.77
CA GLN A 73 -15.23 4.45 -12.00
C GLN A 73 -16.34 3.90 -12.89
N GLN A 74 -16.73 4.63 -13.94
CA GLN A 74 -17.80 4.24 -14.85
C GLN A 74 -17.43 2.97 -15.63
N GLU A 75 -16.18 2.87 -16.09
CA GLU A 75 -15.71 1.69 -16.81
C GLU A 75 -15.66 0.45 -15.89
N GLN A 76 -15.26 0.63 -14.63
CA GLN A 76 -15.26 -0.45 -13.64
C GLN A 76 -16.68 -0.92 -13.31
N ILE A 77 -17.63 0.02 -13.15
CA ILE A 77 -19.04 -0.33 -12.94
C ILE A 77 -19.57 -1.14 -14.13
N GLN A 78 -19.28 -0.73 -15.37
CA GLN A 78 -19.69 -1.48 -16.56
C GLN A 78 -19.10 -2.89 -16.59
N LYS A 79 -17.79 -3.02 -16.33
CA LYS A 79 -17.11 -4.34 -16.26
C LYS A 79 -17.72 -5.24 -15.20
N ASN A 80 -18.13 -4.67 -14.07
CA ASN A 80 -18.64 -5.43 -12.93
C ASN A 80 -20.15 -5.72 -12.99
N GLN A 81 -20.92 -5.18 -13.95
CA GLN A 81 -22.37 -5.37 -14.03
C GLN A 81 -22.80 -6.84 -13.98
N LYS A 82 -22.12 -7.72 -14.72
CA LYS A 82 -22.42 -9.16 -14.71
C LYS A 82 -22.20 -9.80 -13.35
N ALA A 83 -21.09 -9.44 -12.68
CA ALA A 83 -20.78 -9.94 -11.35
C ALA A 83 -21.80 -9.43 -10.31
N MET A 84 -22.23 -8.18 -10.42
CA MET A 84 -23.29 -7.62 -9.56
C MET A 84 -24.64 -8.33 -9.76
N ALA A 85 -24.99 -8.70 -10.99
CA ALA A 85 -26.23 -9.44 -11.26
C ALA A 85 -26.21 -10.85 -10.63
N VAL A 86 -25.09 -11.57 -10.78
CA VAL A 86 -24.90 -12.89 -10.14
C VAL A 86 -24.95 -12.75 -8.61
N LEU A 87 -24.31 -11.72 -8.07
CA LEU A 87 -24.34 -11.46 -6.63
C LEU A 87 -25.75 -11.17 -6.13
N ALA A 88 -26.52 -10.33 -6.84
CA ALA A 88 -27.90 -10.02 -6.50
C ALA A 88 -28.78 -11.28 -6.49
N GLN A 89 -28.63 -12.16 -7.49
CA GLN A 89 -29.34 -13.43 -7.54
C GLN A 89 -29.02 -14.31 -6.33
N ARG A 90 -27.73 -14.43 -5.96
CA ARG A 90 -27.33 -15.19 -4.76
C ARG A 90 -27.93 -14.61 -3.49
N ILE A 91 -27.90 -13.29 -3.32
CA ILE A 91 -28.49 -12.63 -2.15
C ILE A 91 -29.98 -12.93 -2.06
N SER A 92 -30.72 -12.87 -3.18
CA SER A 92 -32.14 -13.23 -3.21
C SER A 92 -32.39 -14.69 -2.86
N GLN A 93 -31.55 -15.61 -3.33
CA GLN A 93 -31.64 -17.03 -2.99
C GLN A 93 -31.42 -17.25 -1.48
N HIS A 94 -30.40 -16.62 -0.90
CA HIS A 94 -30.12 -16.75 0.53
C HIS A 94 -31.16 -16.05 1.42
N LYS A 95 -31.74 -14.92 0.99
CA LYS A 95 -32.81 -14.24 1.74
C LYS A 95 -34.10 -15.07 1.86
N ASN A 96 -34.37 -15.92 0.87
CA ASN A 96 -35.57 -16.74 0.82
C ASN A 96 -35.31 -18.19 1.26
N MET A 97 -34.11 -18.49 1.76
CA MET A 97 -33.71 -19.82 2.21
C MET A 97 -34.32 -20.12 3.58
N SER A 98 -34.84 -21.34 3.76
CA SER A 98 -35.35 -21.77 5.06
C SER A 98 -34.20 -22.03 6.04
N GLU A 99 -34.48 -21.98 7.34
CA GLU A 99 -33.50 -22.26 8.39
C GLU A 99 -32.98 -23.70 8.29
N GLU A 100 -33.84 -24.66 7.92
CA GLU A 100 -33.44 -26.06 7.68
C GLU A 100 -32.49 -26.21 6.49
N GLU A 101 -32.75 -25.50 5.39
CA GLU A 101 -31.88 -25.52 4.20
C GLU A 101 -30.51 -24.89 4.49
N SER A 102 -30.50 -23.81 5.27
CA SER A 102 -29.27 -23.16 5.72
C SER A 102 -28.44 -24.10 6.62
N LEU A 103 -29.10 -24.83 7.53
CA LEU A 103 -28.45 -25.78 8.42
C LEU A 103 -27.81 -26.93 7.63
N GLN A 104 -28.55 -27.50 6.67
CA GLN A 104 -28.04 -28.57 5.79
C GLN A 104 -26.81 -28.13 4.98
N GLN A 105 -26.83 -26.91 4.44
CA GLN A 105 -25.66 -26.37 3.71
C GLN A 105 -24.45 -26.18 4.63
N GLN A 106 -24.69 -25.75 5.86
CA GLN A 106 -23.63 -25.58 6.85
C GLN A 106 -23.02 -26.93 7.25
N GLU A 107 -23.84 -27.94 7.51
CA GLU A 107 -23.39 -29.31 7.79
C GLU A 107 -22.57 -29.89 6.64
N PHE A 108 -23.08 -29.77 5.41
CA PHE A 108 -22.36 -30.20 4.21
C PHE A 108 -20.99 -29.51 4.08
N PHE A 109 -20.92 -28.20 4.34
CA PHE A 109 -19.68 -27.45 4.25
C PHE A 109 -18.66 -27.90 5.31
N GLU A 110 -19.10 -28.20 6.53
CA GLU A 110 -18.23 -28.73 7.57
C GLU A 110 -17.70 -30.14 7.24
N GLU A 111 -18.52 -31.01 6.64
CA GLU A 111 -18.05 -32.31 6.13
C GLU A 111 -17.04 -32.17 4.99
N PHE A 112 -17.30 -31.23 4.08
CA PHE A 112 -16.38 -30.91 2.99
C PHE A 112 -15.03 -30.42 3.53
N LYS A 113 -15.02 -29.50 4.52
CA LYS A 113 -13.77 -29.05 5.18
C LYS A 113 -12.97 -30.21 5.74
N LYS A 114 -13.61 -31.10 6.50
CA LYS A 114 -12.97 -32.30 7.08
C LYS A 114 -12.36 -33.18 5.98
N THR A 115 -13.08 -33.37 4.89
CA THR A 115 -12.61 -34.17 3.75
C THR A 115 -11.38 -33.55 3.10
N VAL A 116 -11.41 -32.24 2.80
CA VAL A 116 -10.29 -31.53 2.19
C VAL A 116 -9.05 -31.55 3.10
N ASP A 117 -9.21 -31.26 4.38
CA ASP A 117 -8.11 -31.27 5.33
C ASP A 117 -7.52 -32.69 5.53
N SER A 118 -8.34 -33.74 5.45
CA SER A 118 -7.89 -35.13 5.56
C SER A 118 -7.04 -35.61 4.38
N GLN A 119 -7.29 -35.07 3.19
CA GLN A 119 -6.54 -35.42 1.97
C GLN A 119 -5.25 -34.60 1.82
N ARG A 120 -4.98 -33.67 2.74
CA ARG A 120 -3.91 -32.69 2.60
C ARG A 120 -2.66 -33.09 3.39
N PRO A 121 -1.46 -32.72 2.93
CA PRO A 121 -0.23 -32.93 3.67
C PRO A 121 -0.28 -32.30 5.07
N VAL A 122 0.30 -32.99 6.04
CA VAL A 122 0.34 -32.60 7.45
C VAL A 122 0.95 -31.19 7.58
N GLY A 123 0.21 -30.27 8.20
CA GLY A 123 0.64 -28.89 8.47
C GLY A 123 0.00 -27.81 7.59
N GLN A 124 -0.85 -28.15 6.62
CA GLN A 124 -1.55 -27.16 5.77
C GLN A 124 -3.07 -27.24 5.93
N LYS A 125 -3.66 -26.52 6.90
CA LYS A 125 -5.12 -26.31 6.96
C LYS A 125 -5.55 -25.18 6.01
N LEU A 126 -6.59 -25.39 5.21
CA LEU A 126 -7.17 -24.35 4.34
C LEU A 126 -8.27 -23.57 5.04
N TYR A 127 -9.00 -24.25 5.92
CA TYR A 127 -10.10 -23.71 6.69
C TYR A 127 -9.75 -23.87 8.18
N SER A 128 -9.97 -22.83 8.99
CA SER A 128 -9.65 -22.79 10.42
C SER A 128 -10.85 -22.34 11.22
#